data_AF-A0A1D8KAZ4-F1
#
_entry.id   AF-A0A1D8KAZ4-F1
#
_cell.length_a   1.000
_cell.length_b   1.000
_cell.length_c   1.000
_cell.angle_alpha   90.00
_cell.angle_beta   90.00
_cell.angle_gamma   90.00
#
_symmetry.space_group_name_H-M   'P 1'
#
loop_
_entity.id
_entity.type
_entity.pdbx_description
1 polymer ?
#
loop_
_entity_poly.entity_id
_entity_poly.type
_entity_poly.pdbx_seq_one_letter_code
_entity_poly.pdbx_strand_id
1 'polypeptide(L)'
;MQDQVLSTNLVSTLGIGVSLAFLVYVLLYRFTRMRGKQVGLIVAVLVLAFYTPYAAFNWQGLDVLAIHLVLYLVTPYGLSIITTHWEGHRELHVGKRWFNWAPAIIVMFLGSVAMVDAVIINFAENGVSPQTASWLLPSPEHDVEVRSDFPGVVPHDYQDKTEDYASYLERLEAQERLGWQLRKGFLGVPRANGAEIFQVEISDRDGHPLSQASVSGRFMRPSNEADDRIFQMREVKPGLYQASIELPYPGRWDLLLDVKRGDDLYEERGQTVVEPARGEEAG
;
A
#
# COMPACT_ATOMS: atom_id res chain seq x y z
N MET A 1 16.64 -8.48 -0.61
CA MET A 1 17.97 -7.86 -0.36
C MET A 1 18.30 -6.72 -1.34
N GLN A 2 17.57 -6.54 -2.45
CA GLN A 2 17.78 -5.43 -3.40
C GLN A 2 17.32 -4.05 -2.87
N ASP A 3 16.29 -3.98 -2.00
CA ASP A 3 15.67 -2.69 -1.59
C ASP A 3 16.54 -1.85 -0.65
N GLN A 4 17.44 -2.50 0.08
CA GLN A 4 18.41 -1.81 0.94
C GLN A 4 19.45 -1.03 0.13
N VAL A 5 19.77 -1.47 -1.09
CA VAL A 5 20.75 -0.80 -1.96
C VAL A 5 20.13 0.43 -2.62
N LEU A 6 18.84 0.39 -2.97
CA LEU A 6 18.12 1.51 -3.58
C LEU A 6 17.91 2.68 -2.59
N SER A 7 17.49 2.37 -1.36
CA SER A 7 17.27 3.40 -0.32
C SER A 7 18.57 4.09 0.14
N THR A 8 19.68 3.36 0.23
CA THR A 8 21.00 3.91 0.58
C THR A 8 21.51 4.89 -0.49
N ASN A 9 21.23 4.61 -1.78
CA ASN A 9 21.55 5.53 -2.87
C ASN A 9 20.64 6.76 -2.86
N LEU A 10 19.35 6.61 -2.58
CA LEU A 10 18.41 7.74 -2.57
C LEU A 10 18.78 8.81 -1.54
N VAL A 11 19.02 8.41 -0.28
CA VAL A 11 19.36 9.35 0.80
C VAL A 11 20.69 10.05 0.51
N SER A 12 21.67 9.33 -0.04
CA SER A 12 22.98 9.89 -0.37
C SER A 12 22.91 10.85 -1.56
N THR A 13 22.20 10.52 -2.65
CA THR A 13 22.02 11.44 -3.80
C THR A 13 21.26 12.68 -3.38
N LEU A 14 20.24 12.54 -2.54
CA LEU A 14 19.49 13.68 -2.00
C LEU A 14 20.37 14.60 -1.16
N GLY A 15 21.07 14.03 -0.17
CA GLY A 15 21.97 14.79 0.70
C GLY A 15 23.07 15.52 -0.07
N ILE A 16 23.68 14.83 -1.04
CA ILE A 16 24.73 15.39 -1.90
C ILE A 16 24.18 16.55 -2.74
N GLY A 17 23.04 16.37 -3.42
CA GLY A 17 22.51 17.43 -4.27
C GLY A 17 21.99 18.64 -3.51
N VAL A 18 21.39 18.46 -2.32
CA VAL A 18 21.03 19.58 -1.43
C VAL A 18 22.28 20.34 -0.99
N SER A 19 23.33 19.62 -0.57
CA SER A 19 24.61 20.21 -0.16
C SER A 19 25.28 20.97 -1.31
N LEU A 20 25.23 20.41 -2.52
CA LEU A 20 25.74 21.04 -3.73
C LEU A 20 24.96 22.32 -4.06
N ALA A 21 23.62 22.27 -4.05
CA ALA A 21 22.77 23.43 -4.32
C ALA A 21 23.02 24.55 -3.28
N PHE A 22 23.15 24.18 -2.00
CA PHE A 22 23.53 25.11 -0.93
C PHE A 22 24.91 25.73 -1.18
N LEU A 23 25.92 24.91 -1.51
CA LEU A 23 27.28 25.37 -1.72
C LEU A 23 27.39 26.30 -2.94
N VAL A 24 26.75 25.94 -4.07
CA VAL A 24 26.67 26.80 -5.26
C VAL A 24 25.97 28.11 -4.93
N TYR A 25 24.87 28.07 -4.17
CA TYR A 25 24.19 29.28 -3.71
C TYR A 25 25.12 30.17 -2.90
N VAL A 26 25.80 29.63 -1.88
CA VAL A 26 26.70 30.40 -1.01
C VAL A 26 27.88 30.97 -1.80
N LEU A 27 28.47 30.20 -2.72
CA LEU A 27 29.55 30.67 -3.58
C LEU A 27 29.09 31.82 -4.48
N LEU A 28 27.97 31.65 -5.19
CA LEU A 28 27.43 32.71 -6.04
C LEU A 28 27.09 33.95 -5.19
N TYR A 29 26.46 33.78 -4.04
CA TYR A 29 26.12 34.87 -3.14
C TYR A 29 27.35 35.61 -2.61
N ARG A 30 28.42 34.88 -2.27
CA ARG A 30 29.63 35.44 -1.66
C ARG A 30 30.57 36.10 -2.64
N PHE A 31 30.66 35.56 -3.86
CA PHE A 31 31.60 36.00 -4.89
C PHE A 31 30.97 36.92 -5.93
N THR A 32 29.65 36.92 -6.08
CA THR A 32 28.95 37.87 -6.94
C THR A 32 28.35 39.02 -6.11
N ARG A 33 28.05 40.15 -6.76
CA ARG A 33 27.30 41.27 -6.14
C ARG A 33 25.78 41.14 -6.35
N MET A 34 25.30 39.93 -6.63
CA MET A 34 23.89 39.68 -6.94
C MET A 34 23.06 39.65 -5.66
N ARG A 35 21.79 40.05 -5.78
CA ARG A 35 20.83 39.96 -4.67
C ARG A 35 20.45 38.50 -4.41
N GLY A 36 20.10 38.16 -3.18
CA GLY A 36 19.70 36.80 -2.79
C GLY A 36 18.64 36.18 -3.71
N LYS A 37 17.63 36.95 -4.12
CA LYS A 37 16.61 36.50 -5.08
C LYS A 37 17.17 36.11 -6.45
N GLN A 38 18.15 36.84 -6.96
CA GLN A 38 18.77 36.56 -8.25
C GLN A 38 19.62 35.29 -8.20
N VAL A 39 20.40 35.14 -7.12
CA VAL A 39 21.21 33.94 -6.90
C VAL A 39 20.30 32.72 -6.75
N GLY A 40 19.21 32.82 -5.98
CA GLY A 40 18.23 31.75 -5.82
C GLY A 40 17.59 31.32 -7.13
N LEU A 41 17.19 32.29 -7.97
CA LEU A 41 16.64 32.01 -9.29
C LEU A 41 17.65 31.30 -10.20
N ILE A 42 18.91 31.76 -10.22
CA ILE A 42 19.98 31.14 -11.01
C ILE A 42 20.19 29.69 -10.57
N VAL A 43 20.31 29.44 -9.25
CA VAL A 43 20.50 28.08 -8.74
C VAL A 43 19.29 27.19 -9.05
N ALA A 44 18.06 27.69 -8.92
CA ALA A 44 16.86 26.94 -9.29
C ALA A 44 16.83 26.56 -10.78
N VAL A 45 17.21 27.49 -11.67
CA VAL A 45 17.33 27.21 -13.10
C VAL A 45 18.44 26.20 -13.38
N LEU A 46 19.59 26.30 -12.69
CA LEU A 46 20.67 25.33 -12.82
C LEU A 46 20.20 23.93 -12.37
N VAL A 47 19.49 23.82 -11.25
CA VAL A 47 18.90 22.54 -10.81
C VAL A 47 18.02 21.95 -11.91
N LEU A 48 17.10 22.72 -12.49
CA LEU A 48 16.26 22.23 -13.59
C LEU A 48 17.08 21.83 -14.82
N ALA A 49 18.05 22.66 -15.21
CA ALA A 49 18.84 22.44 -16.42
C ALA A 49 19.78 21.23 -16.32
N PHE A 50 20.26 20.88 -15.12
CA PHE A 50 21.20 19.77 -14.92
C PHE A 50 20.52 18.51 -14.40
N TYR A 51 19.66 18.64 -13.38
CA TYR A 51 19.05 17.48 -12.74
C TYR A 51 17.96 16.85 -13.61
N THR A 52 17.11 17.64 -14.28
CA THR A 52 16.03 17.08 -15.10
C THR A 52 16.55 16.25 -16.27
N PRO A 53 17.57 16.68 -17.05
CA PRO A 53 18.17 15.81 -18.07
C PRO A 53 18.88 14.60 -17.48
N TYR A 54 19.62 14.77 -16.38
CA TYR A 54 20.29 13.65 -15.71
C TYR A 54 19.29 12.56 -15.29
N ALA A 55 18.16 12.95 -14.71
CA ALA A 55 17.09 12.05 -14.30
C ALA A 55 16.35 11.44 -15.50
N ALA A 56 16.25 12.14 -16.63
CA ALA A 56 15.70 11.58 -17.86
C ALA A 56 16.59 10.47 -18.44
N PHE A 57 17.92 10.60 -18.34
CA PHE A 57 18.86 9.54 -18.76
C PHE A 57 18.98 8.40 -17.75
N ASN A 58 18.81 8.69 -16.45
CA ASN A 58 18.91 7.72 -15.36
C ASN A 58 17.56 7.59 -14.66
N TRP A 59 16.54 7.17 -15.41
CA TRP A 59 15.17 7.13 -14.92
C TRP A 59 15.01 6.18 -13.73
N GLN A 60 14.58 6.72 -12.58
CA GLN A 60 14.39 5.97 -11.33
C GLN A 60 12.94 5.92 -10.85
N GLY A 61 12.01 6.56 -11.57
CA GLY A 61 10.62 6.74 -11.13
C GLY A 61 10.24 8.22 -11.00
N LEU A 62 8.94 8.48 -11.12
CA LEU A 62 8.38 9.84 -11.06
C LEU A 62 8.37 10.40 -9.63
N ASP A 63 8.15 9.52 -8.65
CA ASP A 63 8.21 9.76 -7.21
C ASP A 63 9.61 10.21 -6.78
N VAL A 64 10.65 9.52 -7.24
CA VAL A 64 12.05 9.85 -6.99
C VAL A 64 12.43 11.18 -7.64
N LEU A 65 11.99 11.42 -8.88
CA LEU A 65 12.18 12.72 -9.54
C LEU A 65 11.52 13.85 -8.74
N ALA A 66 10.28 13.65 -8.29
CA ALA A 66 9.52 14.66 -7.58
C ALA A 66 10.18 15.07 -6.26
N ILE A 67 10.60 14.11 -5.44
CA ILE A 67 11.21 14.43 -4.13
C ILE A 67 12.55 15.18 -4.28
N HIS A 68 13.37 14.80 -5.26
CA HIS A 68 14.62 15.51 -5.55
C HIS A 68 14.36 16.90 -6.10
N LEU A 69 13.44 17.05 -7.04
CA LEU A 69 13.11 18.35 -7.63
C LEU A 69 12.60 19.32 -6.55
N VAL A 70 11.68 18.85 -5.70
CA VAL A 70 11.15 19.65 -4.59
C VAL A 70 12.27 20.08 -3.65
N LEU A 71 13.09 19.15 -3.15
CA LEU A 71 14.13 19.48 -2.17
C LEU A 71 15.25 20.36 -2.75
N TYR A 72 15.65 20.09 -4.00
CA TYR A 72 16.66 20.89 -4.68
C TYR A 72 16.17 22.29 -5.05
N LEU A 73 14.87 22.49 -5.29
CA LEU A 73 14.29 23.82 -5.54
C LEU A 73 13.96 24.59 -4.27
N VAL A 74 13.50 23.91 -3.22
CA VAL A 74 13.21 24.51 -1.91
C VAL A 74 14.48 25.08 -1.28
N THR A 75 15.63 24.42 -1.46
CA THR A 75 16.92 24.86 -0.91
C THR A 75 17.31 26.29 -1.34
N PRO A 76 17.52 26.60 -2.64
CA PRO A 76 17.84 27.96 -3.09
C PRO A 76 16.69 28.94 -2.86
N TYR A 77 15.43 28.48 -2.89
CA TYR A 77 14.29 29.33 -2.57
C TYR A 77 14.33 29.81 -1.10
N GLY A 78 14.49 28.90 -0.15
CA GLY A 78 14.61 29.22 1.28
C GLY A 78 15.82 30.11 1.56
N LEU A 79 16.98 29.79 0.99
CA LEU A 79 18.20 30.62 1.07
C LEU A 79 17.99 32.02 0.50
N SER A 80 17.26 32.15 -0.61
CA SER A 80 16.94 33.44 -1.21
C SER A 80 16.10 34.32 -0.29
N ILE A 81 15.15 33.73 0.45
CA ILE A 81 14.33 34.45 1.42
C ILE A 81 15.20 34.95 2.58
N ILE A 82 16.03 34.06 3.15
CA ILE A 82 16.89 34.38 4.30
C ILE A 82 17.88 35.49 3.95
N THR A 83 18.59 35.35 2.82
CA THR A 83 19.60 36.34 2.40
C THR A 83 18.98 37.67 2.00
N THR A 84 17.82 37.66 1.34
CA THR A 84 17.12 38.93 1.02
C THR A 84 16.66 39.65 2.30
N HIS A 85 16.33 38.90 3.36
CA HIS A 85 16.01 39.49 4.66
C HIS A 85 17.24 40.16 5.29
N TRP A 86 18.44 39.56 5.18
CA TRP A 86 19.70 40.18 5.63
C TRP A 86 20.09 41.41 4.81
N GLU A 87 19.85 41.39 3.51
CA GLU A 87 20.06 42.56 2.63
C GLU A 87 19.14 43.73 3.00
N GLY A 88 17.87 43.45 3.30
CA GLY A 88 16.88 44.47 3.67
C GLY A 88 17.21 45.21 4.97
N HIS A 89 17.90 44.57 5.92
CA HIS A 89 18.34 45.24 7.16
C HIS A 89 19.46 46.28 6.96
N ARG A 90 20.13 46.30 5.79
CA ARG A 90 21.16 47.29 5.45
C ARG A 90 20.60 48.56 4.79
N GLU A 91 19.38 48.53 4.27
CA GLU A 91 18.78 49.63 3.51
C GLU A 91 17.38 50.00 4.07
N LEU A 92 17.39 50.95 5.03
CA LEU A 92 16.27 51.80 5.48
C LEU A 92 15.19 51.22 6.43
N HIS A 93 14.94 52.00 7.49
CA HIS A 93 13.80 51.92 8.40
C HIS A 93 12.46 52.05 7.65
N VAL A 94 11.77 50.93 7.42
CA VAL A 94 10.32 50.95 7.14
C VAL A 94 9.65 49.88 7.97
N GLY A 95 8.87 50.29 8.96
CA GLY A 95 8.03 49.39 9.74
C GLY A 95 6.89 48.86 8.89
N LYS A 96 6.89 47.56 8.54
CA LYS A 96 5.65 46.79 8.35
C LYS A 96 5.86 45.27 8.34
N ARG A 97 5.19 44.64 9.32
CA ARG A 97 4.70 43.26 9.44
C ARG A 97 5.74 42.12 9.38
N TRP A 98 6.21 41.76 10.58
CA TRP A 98 7.19 40.76 11.01
C TRP A 98 6.88 39.28 10.68
N PHE A 99 5.90 38.97 9.84
CA PHE A 99 5.53 37.57 9.54
C PHE A 99 5.00 37.46 8.11
N ASN A 100 5.65 36.66 7.27
CA ASN A 100 5.13 36.29 5.96
C ASN A 100 4.04 35.25 6.20
N TRP A 101 2.77 35.67 6.22
CA TRP A 101 1.63 34.80 6.49
C TRP A 101 1.51 33.65 5.46
N ALA A 102 1.93 33.86 4.21
CA ALA A 102 1.75 32.86 3.15
C ALA A 102 2.61 31.57 3.36
N PRO A 103 3.94 31.64 3.60
CA PRO A 103 4.71 30.45 3.95
C PRO A 103 4.25 29.77 5.24
N ALA A 104 3.85 30.55 6.26
CA ALA A 104 3.40 30.00 7.53
C ALA A 104 2.07 29.22 7.39
N ILE A 105 1.15 29.70 6.54
CA ILE A 105 -0.09 28.99 6.23
C ILE A 105 0.21 27.67 5.52
N ILE A 106 1.16 27.65 4.58
CA ILE A 106 1.56 26.42 3.87
C ILE A 106 2.16 25.41 4.86
N VAL A 107 3.05 25.84 5.75
CA VAL A 107 3.66 24.96 6.76
C VAL A 107 2.62 24.43 7.74
N MET A 108 1.69 25.28 8.20
CA MET A 108 0.59 24.85 9.06
C MET A 108 -0.30 23.83 8.34
N PHE A 109 -0.69 24.11 7.10
CA PHE A 109 -1.52 23.21 6.30
C PHE A 109 -0.84 21.86 6.08
N LEU A 110 0.43 21.86 5.66
CA LEU A 110 1.20 20.63 5.47
C LEU A 110 1.39 19.86 6.79
N GLY A 111 1.62 20.56 7.90
CA GLY A 111 1.68 19.94 9.23
C GLY A 111 0.36 19.29 9.64
N SER A 112 -0.77 19.93 9.35
CA SER A 112 -2.09 19.35 9.59
C SER A 112 -2.35 18.11 8.74
N VAL A 113 -1.99 18.14 7.45
CA VAL A 113 -2.09 16.96 6.57
C VAL A 113 -1.23 15.82 7.10
N ALA A 114 0.04 16.08 7.44
CA ALA A 114 0.93 15.07 7.99
C ALA A 114 0.44 14.46 9.31
N MET A 115 -0.19 15.28 10.17
CA MET A 115 -0.79 14.79 11.41
C MET A 115 -1.99 13.89 11.15
N VAL A 116 -2.88 14.27 10.23
CA VAL A 116 -4.03 13.44 9.85
C VAL A 116 -3.55 12.12 9.25
N ASP A 117 -2.57 12.17 8.36
CA ASP A 117 -2.01 10.99 7.71
C ASP A 117 -1.36 10.03 8.72
N ALA A 118 -0.60 10.56 9.69
CA ALA A 118 -0.04 9.78 10.78
C ALA A 118 -1.12 9.07 11.62
N VAL A 119 -2.27 9.71 11.84
CA VAL A 119 -3.40 9.08 12.55
C VAL A 119 -4.01 7.94 11.72
N ILE A 120 -4.17 8.13 10.41
CA ILE A 120 -4.70 7.10 9.49
C ILE A 120 -3.75 5.89 9.46
N ILE A 121 -2.45 6.12 9.29
CA ILE A 121 -1.44 5.06 9.29
C ILE A 121 -1.45 4.31 10.62
N ASN A 122 -1.50 5.02 11.75
CA ASN A 122 -1.57 4.40 13.07
C ASN A 122 -2.84 3.55 13.25
N PHE A 123 -3.98 3.97 12.67
CA PHE A 123 -5.22 3.17 12.69
C PHE A 123 -5.13 1.94 11.78
N ALA A 124 -4.42 2.03 10.66
CA ALA A 124 -4.20 0.90 9.76
C ALA A 124 -3.29 -0.16 10.40
N GLU A 125 -2.22 0.25 11.09
CA GLU A 125 -1.26 -0.67 11.71
C GLU A 125 -1.77 -1.26 13.05
N ASN A 126 -2.32 -0.42 13.93
CA ASN A 126 -2.65 -0.81 15.30
C ASN A 126 -4.15 -1.07 15.53
N GLY A 127 -4.98 -0.84 14.51
CA GLY A 127 -6.43 -0.86 14.62
C GLY A 127 -6.99 0.40 15.31
N VAL A 128 -8.31 0.58 15.19
CA VAL A 128 -9.04 1.70 15.81
C VAL A 128 -9.50 1.26 17.22
N SER A 129 -9.42 2.16 18.21
CA SER A 129 -9.89 1.82 19.56
C SER A 129 -11.43 1.63 19.57
N PRO A 130 -11.99 0.77 20.45
CA PRO A 130 -13.43 0.48 20.47
C PRO A 130 -14.34 1.72 20.61
N GLN A 131 -13.83 2.77 21.25
CA GLN A 131 -14.56 4.03 21.46
C GLN A 131 -14.60 4.93 20.23
N THR A 132 -13.58 4.86 19.36
CA THR A 132 -13.56 5.62 18.09
C THR A 132 -14.24 4.85 16.97
N ALA A 133 -14.15 3.51 16.99
CA ALA A 133 -14.81 2.63 16.03
C ALA A 133 -16.34 2.78 16.07
N SER A 134 -16.94 2.95 17.25
CA SER A 134 -18.41 3.08 17.41
C SER A 134 -18.98 4.41 16.92
N TRP A 135 -18.17 5.47 16.85
CA TRP A 135 -18.56 6.75 16.26
C TRP A 135 -18.35 6.80 14.74
N LEU A 136 -17.34 6.09 14.24
CA LEU A 136 -16.92 6.13 12.84
C LEU A 136 -17.63 5.07 11.98
N LEU A 137 -17.86 3.87 12.52
CA LEU A 137 -18.40 2.74 11.79
C LEU A 137 -19.86 2.49 12.21
N PRO A 138 -20.77 2.21 11.25
CA PRO A 138 -22.11 1.74 11.60
C PRO A 138 -22.02 0.44 12.39
N SER A 139 -22.77 0.35 13.50
CA SER A 139 -22.85 -0.86 14.30
C SER A 139 -23.23 -2.05 13.41
N PRO A 140 -22.55 -3.20 13.53
CA PRO A 140 -22.91 -4.39 12.76
C PRO A 140 -24.32 -4.83 13.18
N GLU A 141 -25.28 -4.50 12.34
CA GLU A 141 -26.63 -5.02 12.40
C GLU A 141 -26.51 -6.54 12.22
N HIS A 142 -26.84 -7.27 13.29
CA HIS A 142 -26.83 -8.72 13.32
C HIS A 142 -27.98 -9.23 12.44
N ASP A 143 -27.80 -9.24 11.12
CA ASP A 143 -28.59 -10.08 10.20
C ASP A 143 -27.99 -10.12 8.78
N VAL A 144 -26.68 -10.34 8.65
CA VAL A 144 -26.08 -10.60 7.33
C VAL A 144 -26.17 -12.09 7.05
N GLU A 145 -27.31 -12.47 6.47
CA GLU A 145 -27.55 -13.72 5.76
C GLU A 145 -26.32 -14.07 4.89
N VAL A 146 -25.74 -15.24 5.15
CA VAL A 146 -24.56 -15.77 4.44
C VAL A 146 -24.91 -15.97 2.98
N ARG A 147 -24.52 -15.01 2.14
CA ARG A 147 -24.60 -15.13 0.69
C ARG A 147 -23.21 -15.44 0.14
N SER A 148 -22.91 -16.73 0.01
CA SER A 148 -21.64 -17.24 -0.50
C SER A 148 -21.56 -17.23 -2.04
N ASP A 149 -22.04 -16.16 -2.68
CA ASP A 149 -22.05 -16.10 -4.14
C ASP A 149 -21.69 -14.70 -4.67
N PHE A 150 -20.78 -14.68 -5.66
CA PHE A 150 -20.31 -13.59 -6.53
C PHE A 150 -19.27 -12.57 -6.00
N PRO A 151 -18.62 -11.79 -6.90
CA PRO A 151 -17.63 -12.17 -7.90
C PRO A 151 -16.30 -11.40 -7.66
N GLY A 152 -15.27 -11.75 -8.42
CA GLY A 152 -13.88 -11.28 -8.25
C GLY A 152 -13.70 -9.82 -7.83
N VAL A 153 -13.13 -9.64 -6.64
CA VAL A 153 -12.52 -8.39 -6.20
C VAL A 153 -11.05 -8.37 -6.61
N VAL A 154 -10.70 -7.32 -7.35
CA VAL A 154 -9.35 -7.01 -7.80
C VAL A 154 -8.39 -6.99 -6.60
N PRO A 155 -7.23 -7.67 -6.66
CA PRO A 155 -6.28 -7.72 -5.56
C PRO A 155 -5.75 -6.33 -5.19
N HIS A 156 -5.58 -6.09 -3.89
CA HIS A 156 -5.02 -4.85 -3.32
C HIS A 156 -3.50 -4.88 -3.15
N ASP A 157 -2.75 -5.65 -3.96
CA ASP A 157 -1.30 -5.81 -3.68
C ASP A 157 -0.39 -5.99 -4.90
N TYR A 158 -0.57 -5.16 -5.94
CA TYR A 158 0.32 -5.19 -7.12
C TYR A 158 0.72 -3.79 -7.57
N GLN A 159 1.40 -3.04 -6.71
CA GLN A 159 2.03 -1.77 -7.09
C GLN A 159 3.43 -1.91 -7.72
N ASP A 160 3.91 -3.12 -8.01
CA ASP A 160 5.20 -3.29 -8.64
C ASP A 160 5.17 -4.16 -9.91
N LYS A 161 5.52 -3.50 -11.02
CA LYS A 161 6.12 -4.03 -12.27
C LYS A 161 5.19 -4.64 -13.33
N THR A 162 5.25 -4.01 -14.49
CA THR A 162 4.54 -4.33 -15.75
C THR A 162 4.77 -5.76 -16.27
N GLU A 163 5.84 -6.45 -15.85
CA GLU A 163 6.12 -7.84 -16.24
C GLU A 163 5.15 -8.84 -15.60
N ASP A 164 4.67 -8.58 -14.39
CA ASP A 164 3.73 -9.48 -13.70
C ASP A 164 2.33 -9.44 -14.32
N TYR A 165 1.96 -8.32 -14.94
CA TYR A 165 0.63 -8.14 -15.53
C TYR A 165 0.39 -9.03 -16.76
N ALA A 166 1.37 -9.19 -17.64
CA ALA A 166 1.24 -10.09 -18.80
C ALA A 166 1.06 -11.55 -18.35
N SER A 167 1.86 -12.00 -17.37
CA SER A 167 1.73 -13.34 -16.79
C SER A 167 0.40 -13.55 -16.05
N TYR A 168 -0.17 -12.48 -15.49
CA TYR A 168 -1.48 -12.51 -14.85
C TYR A 168 -2.60 -12.70 -15.89
N LEU A 169 -2.56 -11.96 -16.99
CA LEU A 169 -3.51 -12.13 -18.09
C LEU A 169 -3.43 -13.54 -18.71
N GLU A 170 -2.23 -14.08 -18.90
CA GLU A 170 -2.04 -15.45 -19.39
C GLU A 170 -2.63 -16.50 -18.44
N ARG A 171 -2.45 -16.32 -17.12
CA ARG A 171 -3.06 -17.19 -16.10
C ARG A 171 -4.58 -17.09 -16.10
N LEU A 172 -5.13 -15.88 -16.21
CA LEU A 172 -6.57 -15.66 -16.27
C LEU A 172 -7.18 -16.31 -17.52
N GLU A 173 -6.57 -16.14 -18.70
CA GLU A 173 -7.02 -16.79 -19.93
C GLU A 173 -6.90 -18.32 -19.84
N ALA A 174 -5.81 -18.84 -19.27
CA ALA A 174 -5.65 -20.28 -19.07
C ALA A 174 -6.75 -20.84 -18.16
N GLN A 175 -7.06 -20.14 -17.07
CA GLN A 175 -8.12 -20.48 -16.14
C GLN A 175 -9.51 -20.47 -16.82
N GLU A 176 -9.83 -19.43 -17.59
CA GLU A 176 -11.08 -19.34 -18.36
C GLU A 176 -11.22 -20.50 -19.36
N ARG A 177 -10.11 -20.90 -20.01
CA ARG A 177 -10.11 -22.05 -20.92
C ARG A 177 -10.40 -23.37 -20.20
N LEU A 178 -10.05 -23.54 -18.93
CA LEU A 178 -10.37 -24.78 -18.19
C LEU A 178 -11.88 -24.95 -18.02
N GLY A 179 -12.59 -23.85 -17.74
CA GLY A 179 -14.04 -23.85 -17.53
C GLY A 179 -14.49 -24.62 -16.29
N TRP A 180 -13.60 -24.78 -15.29
CA TRP A 180 -13.95 -25.45 -14.04
C TRP A 180 -14.93 -24.60 -13.23
N GLN A 181 -15.85 -25.28 -12.55
CA GLN A 181 -16.82 -24.66 -11.66
C GLN A 181 -16.55 -25.14 -10.24
N LEU A 182 -16.41 -24.18 -9.32
CA LEU A 182 -16.09 -24.44 -7.93
C LEU A 182 -17.25 -23.99 -7.04
N ARG A 183 -17.67 -24.86 -6.13
CA ARG A 183 -18.59 -24.51 -5.04
C ARG A 183 -17.91 -24.78 -3.72
N LYS A 184 -17.92 -23.79 -2.82
CA LYS A 184 -17.12 -23.83 -1.60
C LYS A 184 -17.91 -23.30 -0.41
N GLY A 185 -17.63 -23.84 0.77
CA GLY A 185 -18.28 -23.41 2.01
C GLY A 185 -17.92 -24.30 3.20
N PHE A 186 -18.17 -23.80 4.40
CA PHE A 186 -18.14 -24.63 5.60
C PHE A 186 -19.45 -25.44 5.72
N LEU A 187 -19.35 -26.65 6.27
CA LEU A 187 -20.53 -27.49 6.51
C LEU A 187 -21.38 -26.97 7.69
N GLY A 188 -20.71 -26.37 8.68
CA GLY A 188 -21.32 -25.64 9.79
C GLY A 188 -20.87 -24.17 9.83
N VAL A 189 -21.32 -23.44 10.85
CA VAL A 189 -20.85 -22.07 11.08
C VAL A 189 -19.48 -22.11 11.75
N PRO A 190 -18.41 -21.58 11.13
CA PRO A 190 -17.07 -21.63 11.71
C PRO A 190 -17.00 -20.72 12.95
N ARG A 191 -16.39 -21.22 14.02
CA ARG A 191 -16.23 -20.51 15.30
C ARG A 191 -14.76 -20.39 15.67
N ALA A 192 -14.41 -19.31 16.38
CA ALA A 192 -13.07 -19.07 16.86
C ALA A 192 -12.59 -20.24 17.75
N ASN A 193 -11.38 -20.75 17.47
CA ASN A 193 -10.77 -21.91 18.12
C ASN A 193 -11.60 -23.22 17.99
N GLY A 194 -12.53 -23.26 17.03
CA GLY A 194 -13.30 -24.44 16.69
C GLY A 194 -12.86 -25.00 15.34
N ALA A 195 -12.59 -26.31 15.30
CA ALA A 195 -12.36 -27.00 14.04
C ALA A 195 -13.70 -27.22 13.30
N GLU A 196 -13.83 -26.68 12.09
CA GLU A 196 -15.00 -26.85 11.23
C GLU A 196 -14.59 -27.44 9.87
N ILE A 197 -15.49 -28.16 9.22
CA ILE A 197 -15.20 -28.81 7.93
C ILE A 197 -15.44 -27.80 6.81
N PHE A 198 -14.36 -27.43 6.13
CA PHE A 198 -14.40 -26.68 4.88
C PHE A 198 -14.49 -27.66 3.71
N GLN A 199 -15.46 -27.44 2.82
CA GLN A 199 -15.76 -28.29 1.68
C GLN A 199 -15.65 -27.49 0.38
N VAL A 200 -15.06 -28.14 -0.63
CA VAL A 200 -15.00 -27.64 -2.01
C VAL A 200 -15.45 -28.75 -2.96
N GLU A 201 -16.47 -28.47 -3.76
CA GLU A 201 -16.92 -29.29 -4.88
C GLU A 201 -16.42 -28.67 -6.19
N ILE A 202 -15.79 -29.49 -7.02
CA ILE A 202 -15.16 -29.07 -8.27
C ILE A 202 -15.70 -29.92 -9.41
N SER A 203 -16.22 -29.25 -10.44
CA SER A 203 -16.65 -29.89 -11.69
C SER A 203 -15.94 -29.27 -12.89
N ASP A 204 -15.75 -30.05 -13.94
CA ASP A 204 -15.25 -29.55 -15.22
C ASP A 204 -16.32 -28.74 -15.98
N ARG A 205 -15.94 -28.25 -17.17
CA ARG A 205 -16.83 -27.47 -18.06
C ARG A 205 -18.10 -28.22 -18.48
N ASP A 206 -18.05 -29.56 -18.49
CA ASP A 206 -19.14 -30.43 -18.92
C ASP A 206 -19.98 -30.90 -17.73
N GLY A 207 -19.64 -30.44 -16.51
CA GLY A 207 -20.33 -30.76 -15.26
C GLY A 207 -19.88 -32.09 -14.63
N HIS A 208 -18.84 -32.75 -15.14
CA HIS A 208 -18.31 -33.96 -14.53
C HIS A 208 -17.44 -33.63 -13.32
N PRO A 209 -17.48 -34.44 -12.24
CA PRO A 209 -16.67 -34.20 -11.06
C PRO A 209 -15.17 -34.27 -11.36
N LEU A 210 -14.43 -33.25 -10.96
CA LEU A 210 -12.99 -33.15 -11.15
C LEU A 210 -12.25 -33.92 -10.06
N SER A 211 -11.99 -35.21 -10.31
CA SER A 211 -11.25 -36.08 -9.38
C SER A 211 -9.74 -36.01 -9.53
N GLN A 212 -9.02 -36.42 -8.47
CA GLN A 212 -7.56 -36.48 -8.40
C GLN A 212 -6.84 -35.13 -8.61
N ALA A 213 -7.49 -34.02 -8.27
CA ALA A 213 -6.85 -32.71 -8.20
C ALA A 213 -6.16 -32.53 -6.84
N SER A 214 -5.05 -31.81 -6.82
CA SER A 214 -4.43 -31.34 -5.59
C SER A 214 -5.09 -30.00 -5.24
N VAL A 215 -5.78 -29.96 -4.10
CA VAL A 215 -6.48 -28.76 -3.63
C VAL A 215 -5.85 -28.29 -2.34
N SER A 216 -5.37 -27.06 -2.34
CA SER A 216 -4.76 -26.40 -1.19
C SER A 216 -5.23 -24.95 -1.10
N GLY A 217 -5.00 -24.32 0.04
CA GLY A 217 -5.31 -22.90 0.16
C GLY A 217 -4.80 -22.30 1.44
N ARG A 218 -5.15 -21.04 1.63
CA ARG A 218 -4.83 -20.26 2.82
C ARG A 218 -6.02 -19.38 3.19
N PHE A 219 -6.37 -19.40 4.47
CA PHE A 219 -7.17 -18.36 5.09
C PHE A 219 -6.23 -17.26 5.61
N MET A 220 -6.48 -16.03 5.21
CA MET A 220 -5.65 -14.86 5.50
C MET A 220 -6.42 -13.86 6.35
N ARG A 221 -5.74 -13.24 7.32
CA ARG A 221 -6.36 -12.23 8.16
C ARG A 221 -5.96 -10.83 7.67
N PRO A 222 -6.91 -9.94 7.33
CA PRO A 222 -6.59 -8.61 6.78
C PRO A 222 -5.70 -7.74 7.67
N SER A 223 -5.72 -7.98 8.99
CA SER A 223 -5.01 -7.16 9.98
C SER A 223 -3.65 -7.72 10.40
N ASN A 224 -3.36 -9.01 10.14
CA ASN A 224 -2.12 -9.65 10.59
C ASN A 224 -1.83 -10.95 9.83
N GLU A 225 -0.83 -10.92 8.95
CA GLU A 225 -0.39 -12.09 8.17
C GLU A 225 0.15 -13.25 9.03
N ALA A 226 0.63 -12.97 10.25
CA ALA A 226 1.13 -14.02 11.14
C ALA A 226 0.04 -15.02 11.58
N ASP A 227 -1.23 -14.64 11.44
CA ASP A 227 -2.38 -15.46 11.79
C ASP A 227 -2.89 -16.32 10.64
N ASP A 228 -2.27 -16.23 9.46
CA ASP A 228 -2.65 -16.99 8.28
C ASP A 228 -2.65 -18.51 8.55
N ARG A 229 -3.62 -19.21 7.95
CA ARG A 229 -3.80 -20.65 8.09
C ARG A 229 -3.79 -21.32 6.72
N ILE A 230 -2.70 -22.03 6.45
CA ILE A 230 -2.55 -22.85 5.24
C ILE A 230 -3.18 -24.21 5.48
N PHE A 231 -3.87 -24.74 4.48
CA PHE A 231 -4.49 -26.05 4.53
C PHE A 231 -4.34 -26.81 3.21
N GLN A 232 -4.44 -28.13 3.33
CA GLN A 232 -4.54 -29.04 2.19
C GLN A 232 -5.81 -29.86 2.34
N MET A 233 -6.53 -30.04 1.25
CA MET A 233 -7.78 -30.78 1.24
C MET A 233 -7.55 -32.22 0.80
N ARG A 234 -8.40 -33.11 1.31
CA ARG A 234 -8.45 -34.52 0.90
C ARG A 234 -9.71 -34.78 0.10
N GLU A 235 -9.56 -35.51 -1.00
CA GLU A 235 -10.70 -35.95 -1.81
C GLU A 235 -11.48 -37.04 -1.04
N VAL A 236 -12.77 -36.80 -0.81
CA VAL A 236 -13.67 -37.69 -0.05
C VAL A 236 -14.62 -38.44 -0.98
N LYS A 237 -15.02 -37.78 -2.07
CA LYS A 237 -15.77 -38.35 -3.21
C LYS A 237 -15.23 -37.74 -4.49
N PRO A 238 -15.45 -38.35 -5.67
CA PRO A 238 -15.05 -37.74 -6.94
C PRO A 238 -15.49 -36.28 -7.02
N GLY A 239 -14.53 -35.36 -7.15
CA GLY A 239 -14.79 -33.91 -7.23
C GLY A 239 -15.12 -33.21 -5.92
N LEU A 240 -15.17 -33.93 -4.79
CA LEU A 240 -15.49 -33.38 -3.47
C LEU A 240 -14.29 -33.46 -2.53
N TYR A 241 -13.79 -32.30 -2.14
CA TYR A 241 -12.60 -32.14 -1.31
C TYR A 241 -12.99 -31.52 0.04
N GLN A 242 -12.40 -32.02 1.13
CA GLN A 242 -12.66 -31.53 2.49
C GLN A 242 -11.37 -31.35 3.29
N ALA A 243 -11.37 -30.35 4.17
CA ALA A 243 -10.35 -30.12 5.18
C ALA A 243 -10.99 -29.70 6.50
N SER A 244 -10.39 -30.11 7.62
CA SER A 244 -10.76 -29.59 8.94
C SER A 244 -9.89 -28.38 9.22
N ILE A 245 -10.54 -27.22 9.41
CA ILE A 245 -9.89 -25.93 9.55
C ILE A 245 -10.24 -25.36 10.92
N GLU A 246 -9.22 -24.90 11.65
CA GLU A 246 -9.38 -24.17 12.89
C GLU A 246 -8.88 -22.73 12.69
N LEU A 247 -9.79 -21.77 12.84
CA LEU A 247 -9.48 -20.35 12.76
C LEU A 247 -9.49 -19.77 14.18
N PRO A 248 -8.37 -19.22 14.68
CA PRO A 248 -8.24 -18.88 16.10
C PRO A 248 -9.03 -17.63 16.51
N TYR A 249 -9.34 -16.75 15.56
CA TYR A 249 -9.92 -15.44 15.84
C TYR A 249 -11.26 -15.24 15.12
N PRO A 250 -12.23 -14.59 15.78
CA PRO A 250 -13.48 -14.20 15.13
C PRO A 250 -13.26 -13.05 14.14
N GLY A 251 -14.24 -12.86 13.25
CA GLY A 251 -14.27 -11.78 12.27
C GLY A 251 -14.03 -12.25 10.84
N ARG A 252 -13.65 -11.31 9.96
CA ARG A 252 -13.48 -11.56 8.53
C ARG A 252 -12.14 -12.20 8.22
N TRP A 253 -12.17 -13.20 7.34
CA TRP A 253 -11.01 -13.87 6.78
C TRP A 253 -11.13 -13.91 5.26
N ASP A 254 -10.02 -13.70 4.56
CA ASP A 254 -9.91 -13.90 3.11
C ASP A 254 -9.46 -15.32 2.82
N LEU A 255 -9.91 -15.89 1.70
CA LEU A 255 -9.54 -17.22 1.23
C LEU A 255 -8.82 -17.10 -0.10
N LEU A 256 -7.66 -17.75 -0.20
CA LEU A 256 -6.98 -18.04 -1.46
C LEU A 256 -6.95 -19.56 -1.63
N LEU A 257 -7.52 -20.07 -2.71
CA LEU A 257 -7.62 -21.50 -3.00
C LEU A 257 -6.92 -21.81 -4.33
N ASP A 258 -6.06 -22.81 -4.30
CA ASP A 258 -5.32 -23.31 -5.45
C ASP A 258 -5.78 -24.74 -5.77
N VAL A 259 -6.18 -24.95 -7.01
CA VAL A 259 -6.54 -26.26 -7.55
C VAL A 259 -5.57 -26.59 -8.67
N LYS A 260 -4.80 -27.67 -8.49
CA LYS A 260 -3.84 -28.15 -9.48
C LYS A 260 -4.23 -29.54 -10.00
N ARG A 261 -4.28 -29.69 -11.33
CA ARG A 261 -4.48 -30.98 -11.99
C ARG A 261 -3.50 -31.13 -13.14
N GLY A 262 -2.48 -31.98 -12.96
CA GLY A 262 -1.39 -32.08 -13.93
C GLY A 262 -0.62 -30.75 -14.02
N ASP A 263 -0.63 -30.15 -15.20
CA ASP A 263 -0.01 -28.84 -15.47
C ASP A 263 -0.98 -27.67 -15.31
N ASP A 264 -2.28 -27.93 -15.18
CA ASP A 264 -3.31 -26.92 -15.03
C ASP A 264 -3.38 -26.41 -13.59
N LEU A 265 -3.43 -25.08 -13.44
CA LEU A 265 -3.61 -24.38 -12.18
C LEU A 265 -4.83 -23.47 -12.28
N TYR A 266 -5.70 -23.53 -11.27
CA TYR A 266 -6.86 -22.68 -11.11
C TYR A 266 -6.79 -22.02 -9.72
N GLU A 267 -6.81 -20.69 -9.68
CA GLU A 267 -6.81 -19.90 -8.44
C GLU A 267 -8.21 -19.31 -8.22
N GLU A 268 -8.75 -19.48 -7.01
CA GLU A 268 -10.03 -18.94 -6.59
C GLU A 268 -9.87 -18.12 -5.31
N ARG A 269 -10.51 -16.95 -5.25
CA ARG A 269 -10.54 -16.12 -4.04
C ARG A 269 -11.93 -16.10 -3.42
N GLY A 270 -11.99 -15.90 -2.12
CA GLY A 270 -13.25 -15.80 -1.38
C GLY A 270 -13.10 -15.09 -0.04
N GLN A 271 -14.19 -14.94 0.68
CA GLN A 271 -14.20 -14.41 2.03
C GLN A 271 -15.12 -15.24 2.92
N THR A 272 -14.84 -15.27 4.21
CA THR A 272 -15.69 -15.89 5.23
C THR A 272 -15.71 -15.06 6.50
N VAL A 273 -16.72 -15.27 7.34
CA VAL A 273 -16.82 -14.69 8.68
C VAL A 273 -16.81 -15.81 9.69
N VAL A 274 -15.98 -15.67 10.73
CA VAL A 274 -15.86 -16.60 11.85
C VAL A 274 -16.57 -16.01 13.06
N GLU A 275 -17.49 -16.77 13.65
CA GLU A 275 -18.19 -16.37 14.87
C GLU A 275 -17.27 -16.45 16.11
N PRO A 276 -17.55 -15.69 17.18
CA PRO A 276 -16.90 -15.85 18.48
C PRO A 276 -16.97 -17.29 19.02
N ALA A 277 -16.04 -17.61 19.92
CA ALA A 277 -16.05 -18.89 20.61
C ALA A 277 -17.36 -19.04 21.42
N ARG A 278 -17.86 -20.28 21.53
CA ARG A 278 -19.08 -20.60 22.29
C ARG A 278 -18.82 -20.35 23.78
N GLY A 279 -19.08 -19.13 24.25
CA GLY A 279 -18.82 -18.68 25.61
C GLY A 279 -18.59 -17.16 25.78
N GLU A 280 -18.36 -16.42 24.68
CA GLU A 280 -18.14 -14.95 24.72
C GLU A 280 -19.40 -14.11 24.48
N GLU A 281 -20.61 -14.70 24.45
CA GLU A 281 -21.89 -13.96 24.29
C GLU A 281 -22.36 -13.20 25.55
N ALA A 282 -21.52 -13.01 26.56
CA ALA A 282 -21.88 -12.23 27.75
C ALA A 282 -20.69 -11.44 28.31
N GLY A 283 -20.69 -10.13 28.03
CA GLY A 283 -19.78 -9.14 28.60
C GLY A 283 -20.09 -7.74 28.13
#